data_AF-A0A838ZQP8-F1
#
_entry.id   AF-A0A838ZQP8-F1
#
_cell.length_a   1.000
_cell.length_b   1.000
_cell.length_c   1.000
_cell.angle_alpha   90.00
_cell.angle_beta   90.00
_cell.angle_gamma   90.00
#
_symmetry.space_group_name_H-M   'P 1'
#
loop_
_entity.id
_entity.type
_entity.pdbx_description
1 polymer ?
#
loop_
_entity_poly.entity_id
_entity_poly.type
_entity_poly.pdbx_seq_one_letter_code
_entity_poly.pdbx_strand_id
1 'polypeptide(L)'
;MRILIILFIFTLFSCGKKEKIASKTNSKIFEFQPKILTKIDSIQSEKDAEHLINSLIKDKDRNFVVKKYSDYKNDVIYNYEIPQKIADSLGIDKSFYKADFDGNQLTDLLVIGEYYDFSIYVVMSFENDLLELKKLTQDYNAFVFPRLKNHSIIELYGGFNNDEKLDKKLLTYKFNDFVELNENRIEHQITQIEFETSGCFGTCPVFKLTLLQNKKSEFKALAYNFNDELRINSNDEEGNFLTILRQENWNELIDILNYIDFENLEENYAVNWTDDQTAILKIHYDNGKIKEIRDYGLIGTYGLSILYDKLYEIRKNQDWKKL
;
A
#
# COMPACT_ATOMS: atom_id res chain seq x y z
N MET A 1 -66.50 -55.20 21.83
CA MET A 1 -67.14 -56.43 21.33
C MET A 1 -67.48 -56.23 19.85
N ARG A 2 -67.06 -57.17 19.00
CA ARG A 2 -67.29 -57.27 17.54
C ARG A 2 -66.45 -56.38 16.62
N ILE A 3 -65.38 -57.01 16.15
CA ILE A 3 -64.83 -56.90 14.80
C ILE A 3 -65.90 -57.36 13.79
N LEU A 4 -66.10 -56.63 12.70
CA LEU A 4 -66.41 -57.26 11.41
C LEU A 4 -65.83 -56.42 10.27
N ILE A 5 -64.99 -57.09 9.51
CA ILE A 5 -64.30 -56.68 8.28
C ILE A 5 -65.27 -56.84 7.11
N ILE A 6 -64.82 -56.38 5.92
CA ILE A 6 -65.23 -56.69 4.54
C ILE A 6 -65.86 -55.42 3.91
N LEU A 7 -65.40 -54.84 2.79
CA LEU A 7 -65.10 -55.45 1.49
C LEU A 7 -64.14 -54.57 0.64
N PHE A 8 -63.36 -55.24 -0.20
CA PHE A 8 -62.53 -54.78 -1.32
C PHE A 8 -63.18 -53.72 -2.23
N ILE A 9 -62.35 -52.85 -2.85
CA ILE A 9 -62.14 -52.77 -4.32
C ILE A 9 -61.05 -51.71 -4.59
N PHE A 10 -59.93 -52.17 -5.12
CA PHE A 10 -59.00 -51.37 -5.92
C PHE A 10 -59.43 -51.49 -7.37
N THR A 11 -59.60 -50.37 -8.10
CA THR A 11 -58.78 -50.00 -9.27
C THR A 11 -59.38 -48.81 -10.06
N LEU A 12 -58.52 -47.80 -10.23
CA LEU A 12 -58.11 -47.14 -11.48
C LEU A 12 -58.96 -46.06 -12.17
N PHE A 13 -58.19 -45.03 -12.58
CA PHE A 13 -58.36 -43.99 -13.60
C PHE A 13 -59.43 -42.91 -13.39
N SER A 14 -58.98 -41.68 -13.10
CA SER A 14 -59.21 -40.56 -14.02
C SER A 14 -58.30 -39.36 -13.71
N CYS A 15 -57.94 -38.66 -14.76
CA CYS A 15 -56.90 -37.65 -14.91
C CYS A 15 -57.27 -36.31 -14.24
N GLY A 16 -56.47 -35.87 -13.26
CA GLY A 16 -56.59 -34.55 -12.63
C GLY A 16 -55.48 -33.60 -13.11
N LYS A 17 -55.89 -32.48 -13.72
CA LYS A 17 -55.06 -31.40 -14.27
C LYS A 17 -53.94 -30.94 -13.31
N LYS A 18 -52.69 -30.90 -13.79
CA LYS A 18 -51.58 -30.17 -13.15
C LYS A 18 -51.70 -28.68 -13.49
N GLU A 19 -52.07 -27.86 -12.52
CA GLU A 19 -51.84 -26.41 -12.57
C GLU A 19 -50.33 -26.14 -12.41
N LYS A 20 -49.75 -25.46 -13.40
CA LYS A 20 -48.38 -24.94 -13.35
C LYS A 20 -48.39 -23.68 -12.50
N ILE A 21 -47.86 -23.77 -11.29
CA ILE A 21 -47.42 -22.60 -10.52
C ILE A 21 -46.09 -22.16 -11.13
N ALA A 22 -46.11 -21.07 -11.90
CA ALA A 22 -44.92 -20.43 -12.41
C ALA A 22 -44.22 -19.69 -11.26
N SER A 23 -43.06 -20.17 -10.84
CA SER A 23 -42.15 -19.45 -9.95
C SER A 23 -41.63 -18.21 -10.68
N LYS A 24 -41.98 -17.01 -10.20
CA LYS A 24 -41.30 -15.76 -10.57
C LYS A 24 -39.87 -15.82 -10.04
N THR A 25 -38.94 -16.21 -10.90
CA THR A 25 -37.51 -15.97 -10.68
C THR A 25 -37.29 -14.48 -10.88
N ASN A 26 -36.99 -13.75 -9.80
CA ASN A 26 -36.42 -12.41 -9.87
C ASN A 26 -35.01 -12.53 -10.45
N SER A 27 -34.91 -12.56 -11.78
CA SER A 27 -33.64 -12.31 -12.46
C SER A 27 -33.29 -10.84 -12.21
N LYS A 28 -32.37 -10.58 -11.28
CA LYS A 28 -31.65 -9.31 -11.25
C LYS A 28 -31.00 -9.14 -12.62
N ILE A 29 -31.54 -8.24 -13.42
CA ILE A 29 -30.91 -7.76 -14.64
C ILE A 29 -29.61 -7.10 -14.16
N PHE A 30 -28.47 -7.73 -14.43
CA PHE A 30 -27.18 -7.09 -14.27
C PHE A 30 -27.11 -6.01 -15.36
N GLU A 31 -27.35 -4.77 -14.98
CA GLU A 31 -27.13 -3.61 -15.82
C GLU A 31 -25.63 -3.55 -16.14
N PHE A 32 -25.29 -3.71 -17.42
CA PHE A 32 -23.92 -3.61 -17.90
C PHE A 32 -23.53 -2.14 -17.90
N GLN A 33 -22.84 -1.68 -16.86
CA GLN A 33 -22.30 -0.33 -16.83
C GLN A 33 -21.17 -0.22 -17.87
N PRO A 34 -21.19 0.77 -18.77
CA PRO A 34 -20.13 0.95 -19.75
C PRO A 34 -18.80 1.27 -19.05
N LYS A 35 -17.72 0.61 -19.47
CA LYS A 35 -16.37 0.86 -18.95
C LYS A 35 -15.99 2.33 -19.18
N ILE A 36 -15.60 3.02 -18.12
CA ILE A 36 -15.02 4.37 -18.21
C ILE A 36 -13.60 4.22 -18.76
N LEU A 37 -13.30 4.87 -19.89
CA LEU A 37 -11.99 4.80 -20.53
C LEU A 37 -11.05 5.85 -19.91
N THR A 38 -9.83 5.44 -19.57
CA THR A 38 -8.77 6.32 -19.10
C THR A 38 -7.68 6.52 -20.14
N LYS A 39 -6.75 7.46 -19.89
CA LYS A 39 -5.51 7.55 -20.67
C LYS A 39 -4.75 6.22 -20.72
N ILE A 40 -4.78 5.44 -19.63
CA ILE A 40 -4.10 4.15 -19.52
C ILE A 40 -4.72 3.09 -20.45
N ASP A 41 -6.02 3.17 -20.76
CA ASP A 41 -6.65 2.26 -21.72
C ASP A 41 -5.98 2.32 -23.11
N SER A 42 -5.44 3.47 -23.49
CA SER A 42 -4.75 3.66 -24.78
C SER A 42 -3.37 3.00 -24.88
N ILE A 43 -2.75 2.62 -23.75
CA ILE A 43 -1.38 2.07 -23.71
C ILE A 43 -1.35 0.66 -24.33
N GLN A 44 -0.65 0.46 -25.45
CA GLN A 44 -0.60 -0.86 -26.12
C GLN A 44 0.80 -1.48 -26.13
N SER A 45 1.83 -0.68 -25.83
CA SER A 45 3.22 -1.10 -25.91
C SER A 45 4.05 -0.62 -24.72
N GLU A 46 5.24 -1.21 -24.58
CA GLU A 46 6.24 -0.82 -23.57
C GLU A 46 6.66 0.63 -23.75
N LYS A 47 6.76 1.10 -25.01
CA LYS A 47 7.07 2.51 -25.32
C LYS A 47 5.98 3.47 -24.88
N ASP A 48 4.70 3.07 -25.02
CA ASP A 48 3.59 3.89 -24.54
C ASP A 48 3.62 4.01 -23.01
N ALA A 49 3.84 2.89 -22.31
CA ALA A 49 3.99 2.86 -20.86
C ALA A 49 5.20 3.69 -20.38
N GLU A 50 6.32 3.59 -21.10
CA GLU A 50 7.55 4.36 -20.85
C GLU A 50 7.31 5.86 -21.00
N HIS A 51 6.67 6.28 -22.09
CA HIS A 51 6.32 7.69 -22.31
C HIS A 51 5.39 8.22 -21.21
N LEU A 52 4.40 7.44 -20.79
CA LEU A 52 3.49 7.84 -19.71
C LEU A 52 4.24 8.02 -18.39
N ILE A 53 5.05 7.05 -17.97
CA ILE A 53 5.79 7.14 -16.70
C ILE A 53 6.76 8.31 -16.69
N ASN A 54 7.54 8.48 -17.77
CA ASN A 54 8.48 9.59 -17.88
C ASN A 54 7.79 10.96 -17.90
N SER A 55 6.50 11.03 -18.25
CA SER A 55 5.73 12.28 -18.12
C SER A 55 5.35 12.61 -16.66
N LEU A 56 5.34 11.61 -15.78
CA LEU A 56 4.94 11.73 -14.38
C LEU A 56 6.14 11.82 -13.41
N ILE A 57 7.29 11.27 -13.78
CA ILE A 57 8.52 11.41 -13.00
C ILE A 57 8.97 12.88 -13.00
N LYS A 58 9.22 13.41 -11.80
CA LYS A 58 9.62 14.82 -11.61
C LYS A 58 11.08 15.08 -12.00
N ASP A 59 11.94 14.09 -11.80
CA ASP A 59 13.34 14.16 -12.20
C ASP A 59 13.44 14.11 -13.73
N LYS A 60 14.12 15.10 -14.30
CA LYS A 60 14.27 15.30 -15.76
C LYS A 60 15.65 14.87 -16.26
N ASP A 61 16.55 14.48 -15.37
CA ASP A 61 17.95 14.22 -15.70
C ASP A 61 18.15 12.84 -16.32
N ARG A 62 17.21 11.92 -16.12
CA ARG A 62 17.18 10.59 -16.78
C ARG A 62 15.76 10.18 -17.11
N ASN A 63 15.65 9.14 -17.94
CA ASN A 63 14.39 8.49 -18.26
C ASN A 63 14.33 7.11 -17.62
N PHE A 64 13.17 6.77 -17.09
CA PHE A 64 12.79 5.40 -16.79
C PHE A 64 12.68 4.61 -18.09
N VAL A 65 13.22 3.40 -18.11
CA VAL A 65 13.18 2.50 -19.26
C VAL A 65 12.35 1.27 -18.88
N VAL A 66 11.27 1.03 -19.63
CA VAL A 66 10.40 -0.13 -19.40
C VAL A 66 11.08 -1.38 -19.92
N LYS A 67 11.19 -2.40 -19.06
CA LYS A 67 11.93 -3.64 -19.38
C LYS A 67 11.26 -4.86 -18.77
N LYS A 68 11.33 -5.99 -19.47
CA LYS A 68 11.02 -7.29 -18.88
C LYS A 68 12.25 -7.80 -18.13
N TYR A 69 12.04 -8.74 -17.20
CA TYR A 69 13.16 -9.42 -16.54
C TYR A 69 14.12 -10.07 -17.55
N SER A 70 13.58 -10.68 -18.62
CA SER A 70 14.36 -11.30 -19.69
C SER A 70 15.28 -10.35 -20.46
N ASP A 71 15.02 -9.04 -20.39
CA ASP A 71 15.75 -8.04 -21.18
C ASP A 71 16.98 -7.49 -20.45
N TYR A 72 17.07 -7.72 -19.13
CA TYR A 72 18.25 -7.36 -18.35
C TYR A 72 19.45 -8.21 -18.75
N LYS A 73 20.62 -7.58 -18.78
CA LYS A 73 21.88 -8.24 -19.14
C LYS A 73 22.80 -8.16 -17.95
N ASN A 74 23.49 -9.26 -17.69
CA ASN A 74 24.55 -9.29 -16.69
C ASN A 74 25.57 -8.19 -16.96
N ASP A 75 25.95 -7.49 -15.91
CA ASP A 75 27.03 -6.52 -15.94
C ASP A 75 28.04 -6.84 -14.82
N VAL A 76 28.94 -5.89 -14.54
CA VAL A 76 30.00 -6.07 -13.53
C VAL A 76 29.44 -6.12 -12.11
N ILE A 77 28.28 -5.50 -11.87
CA ILE A 77 27.67 -5.28 -10.56
C ILE A 77 26.56 -6.31 -10.32
N TYR A 78 25.74 -6.60 -11.33
CA TYR A 78 24.53 -7.39 -11.19
C TYR A 78 24.51 -8.63 -12.08
N ASN A 79 24.22 -9.79 -11.47
CA ASN A 79 23.87 -11.03 -12.16
C ASN A 79 22.34 -11.17 -12.24
N TYR A 80 21.79 -10.93 -13.43
CA TYR A 80 20.36 -10.98 -13.69
C TYR A 80 19.85 -12.40 -14.02
N GLU A 81 20.73 -13.40 -14.14
CA GLU A 81 20.31 -14.78 -14.45
C GLU A 81 19.37 -15.36 -13.37
N ILE A 82 19.64 -15.08 -12.09
CA ILE A 82 18.80 -15.55 -10.98
C ILE A 82 17.45 -14.82 -10.96
N PRO A 83 17.39 -13.47 -10.98
CA PRO A 83 16.13 -12.75 -11.14
C PRO A 83 15.30 -13.20 -12.35
N GLN A 84 15.94 -13.47 -13.49
CA GLN A 84 15.27 -13.99 -14.69
C GLN A 84 14.62 -15.35 -14.44
N LYS A 85 15.36 -16.31 -13.88
CA LYS A 85 14.82 -17.64 -13.55
C LYS A 85 13.67 -17.56 -12.56
N ILE A 86 13.77 -16.66 -11.57
CA ILE A 86 12.70 -16.42 -10.61
C ILE A 86 11.46 -15.87 -11.31
N ALA A 87 11.60 -14.82 -12.13
CA ALA A 87 10.50 -14.24 -12.89
C ALA A 87 9.82 -15.28 -13.79
N ASP A 88 10.61 -16.11 -14.50
CA ASP A 88 10.12 -17.22 -15.32
C ASP A 88 9.33 -18.23 -14.48
N SER A 89 9.86 -18.63 -13.31
CA SER A 89 9.19 -19.57 -12.41
C SER A 89 7.86 -19.04 -11.84
N LEU A 90 7.74 -17.72 -11.72
CA LEU A 90 6.54 -17.03 -11.26
C LEU A 90 5.56 -16.73 -12.40
N GLY A 91 5.97 -16.92 -13.66
CA GLY A 91 5.20 -16.62 -14.86
C GLY A 91 5.10 -15.14 -15.19
N ILE A 92 6.14 -14.35 -14.87
CA ILE A 92 6.19 -12.90 -15.06
C ILE A 92 6.92 -12.61 -16.39
N ASP A 93 6.16 -12.54 -17.48
CA ASP A 93 6.67 -12.42 -18.86
C ASP A 93 6.39 -11.04 -19.52
N LYS A 94 5.77 -10.14 -18.76
CA LYS A 94 5.43 -8.77 -19.17
C LYS A 94 6.16 -7.74 -18.33
N SER A 95 6.41 -6.60 -18.97
CA SER A 95 6.98 -5.40 -18.36
C SER A 95 5.91 -4.44 -17.82
N PHE A 96 4.64 -4.65 -18.15
CA PHE A 96 3.54 -3.89 -17.57
C PHE A 96 2.23 -4.69 -17.52
N TYR A 97 1.35 -4.28 -16.60
CA TYR A 97 0.04 -4.88 -16.36
C TYR A 97 -1.00 -3.79 -16.16
N LYS A 98 -2.22 -4.04 -16.63
CA LYS A 98 -3.37 -3.16 -16.42
C LYS A 98 -4.37 -3.83 -15.49
N ALA A 99 -4.85 -3.09 -14.51
CA ALA A 99 -5.82 -3.58 -13.52
C ALA A 99 -6.62 -2.40 -12.93
N ASP A 100 -7.46 -2.66 -11.93
CA ASP A 100 -8.20 -1.65 -11.18
C ASP A 100 -7.85 -1.88 -9.71
N PHE A 101 -6.74 -1.28 -9.27
CA PHE A 101 -6.07 -1.63 -8.02
C PHE A 101 -6.82 -1.11 -6.80
N ASP A 102 -7.55 0.00 -6.94
CA ASP A 102 -8.32 0.64 -5.89
C ASP A 102 -9.84 0.37 -5.97
N GLY A 103 -10.31 -0.27 -7.05
CA GLY A 103 -11.71 -0.63 -7.24
C GLY A 103 -12.58 0.54 -7.69
N ASN A 104 -11.99 1.60 -8.23
CA ASN A 104 -12.71 2.79 -8.69
C ASN A 104 -13.29 2.65 -10.11
N GLN A 105 -13.15 1.47 -10.75
CA GLN A 105 -13.59 1.14 -12.11
C GLN A 105 -12.78 1.81 -13.23
N LEU A 106 -11.68 2.48 -12.91
CA LEU A 106 -10.72 3.05 -13.85
C LEU A 106 -9.54 2.09 -14.04
N THR A 107 -8.90 2.16 -15.20
CA THR A 107 -7.74 1.31 -15.49
C THR A 107 -6.47 1.97 -14.93
N ASP A 108 -5.76 1.27 -14.07
CA ASP A 108 -4.43 1.56 -13.56
C ASP A 108 -3.33 0.81 -14.33
N LEU A 109 -2.07 1.19 -14.13
CA LEU A 109 -0.93 0.61 -14.81
C LEU A 109 0.21 0.29 -13.85
N LEU A 110 0.52 -0.99 -13.67
CA LEU A 110 1.77 -1.44 -13.04
C LEU A 110 2.84 -1.58 -14.11
N VAL A 111 4.04 -1.05 -13.88
CA VAL A 111 5.16 -1.11 -14.83
C VAL A 111 6.44 -1.49 -14.11
N ILE A 112 7.19 -2.38 -14.77
CA ILE A 112 8.51 -2.87 -14.38
C ILE A 112 9.54 -2.24 -15.32
N GLY A 113 10.65 -1.79 -14.75
CA GLY A 113 11.72 -1.19 -15.53
C GLY A 113 12.89 -0.74 -14.67
N GLU A 114 13.67 0.17 -15.22
CA GLU A 114 14.92 0.64 -14.64
C GLU A 114 15.01 2.16 -14.73
N TYR A 115 15.49 2.79 -13.66
CA TYR A 115 15.83 4.21 -13.65
C TYR A 115 17.33 4.41 -13.39
N TYR A 116 17.73 4.21 -12.14
CA TYR A 116 19.12 3.97 -11.74
C TYR A 116 19.31 2.48 -11.46
N ASP A 117 18.33 1.92 -10.75
CA ASP A 117 18.23 0.51 -10.41
C ASP A 117 16.86 -0.01 -10.87
N PHE A 118 16.68 -1.32 -10.70
CA PHE A 118 15.40 -1.99 -10.90
C PHE A 118 14.29 -1.28 -10.08
N SER A 119 13.16 -0.98 -10.71
CA SER A 119 12.05 -0.27 -10.07
C SER A 119 10.70 -0.70 -10.64
N ILE A 120 9.72 -0.80 -9.74
CA ILE A 120 8.32 -1.02 -10.07
C ILE A 120 7.54 0.22 -9.68
N TYR A 121 6.79 0.75 -10.65
CA TYR A 121 5.86 1.84 -10.45
C TYR A 121 4.43 1.39 -10.72
N VAL A 122 3.48 2.04 -10.06
CA VAL A 122 2.06 1.95 -10.39
C VAL A 122 1.56 3.35 -10.69
N VAL A 123 0.94 3.52 -11.85
CA VAL A 123 0.19 4.72 -12.22
C VAL A 123 -1.27 4.47 -11.87
N MET A 124 -1.75 5.17 -10.84
CA MET A 124 -3.15 5.16 -10.42
C MET A 124 -3.94 6.17 -11.26
N SER A 125 -5.10 5.76 -11.77
CA SER A 125 -6.05 6.63 -12.45
C SER A 125 -7.16 7.05 -11.49
N PHE A 126 -7.46 8.33 -11.46
CA PHE A 126 -8.58 8.89 -10.71
C PHE A 126 -9.52 9.67 -11.63
N GLU A 127 -10.64 10.12 -11.07
CA GLU A 127 -11.60 10.97 -11.77
C GLU A 127 -10.92 12.22 -12.38
N ASN A 128 -11.51 12.76 -13.45
CA ASN A 128 -11.01 13.93 -14.19
C ASN A 128 -9.60 13.74 -14.80
N ASP A 129 -9.26 12.50 -15.21
CA ASP A 129 -7.98 12.15 -15.82
C ASP A 129 -6.75 12.48 -14.96
N LEU A 130 -6.94 12.55 -13.63
CA LEU A 130 -5.86 12.71 -12.67
C LEU A 130 -5.09 11.39 -12.58
N LEU A 131 -3.76 11.49 -12.64
CA LEU A 131 -2.84 10.35 -12.52
C LEU A 131 -1.89 10.58 -11.36
N GLU A 132 -1.70 9.55 -10.54
CA GLU A 132 -0.66 9.54 -9.50
C GLU A 132 0.32 8.41 -9.72
N LEU A 133 1.59 8.66 -9.45
CA LEU A 133 2.66 7.67 -9.53
C LEU A 133 3.02 7.18 -8.13
N LYS A 134 2.92 5.87 -7.90
CA LYS A 134 3.33 5.19 -6.66
C LYS A 134 4.52 4.28 -6.95
N LYS A 135 5.52 4.25 -6.07
CA LYS A 135 6.68 3.37 -6.19
C LYS A 135 6.46 2.15 -5.31
N LEU A 136 6.53 0.95 -5.87
CA LEU A 136 6.43 -0.28 -5.07
C LEU A 136 7.79 -0.74 -4.56
N THR A 137 8.89 -0.45 -5.23
CA THR A 137 10.23 -0.88 -4.77
C THR A 137 10.70 -0.02 -3.59
N GLN A 138 10.81 -0.61 -2.39
CA GLN A 138 11.26 0.07 -1.17
C GLN A 138 12.79 0.13 -1.00
N ASP A 139 13.51 -0.94 -1.40
CA ASP A 139 14.97 -1.07 -1.24
C ASP A 139 15.69 -0.93 -2.60
N TYR A 140 16.83 -0.26 -2.60
CA TYR A 140 17.71 -0.08 -3.76
C TYR A 140 18.37 -1.39 -4.22
N ASN A 141 18.49 -2.39 -3.33
CA ASN A 141 19.26 -3.61 -3.62
C ASN A 141 18.43 -4.89 -3.73
N ALA A 142 17.10 -4.80 -3.67
CA ALA A 142 16.22 -5.97 -3.72
C ALA A 142 15.55 -6.10 -5.09
N PHE A 143 15.76 -7.24 -5.74
CA PHE A 143 14.85 -7.65 -6.82
C PHE A 143 13.51 -8.03 -6.20
N VAL A 144 12.48 -7.34 -6.66
CA VAL A 144 11.09 -7.65 -6.31
C VAL A 144 10.35 -8.04 -7.58
N PHE A 145 9.40 -8.96 -7.47
CA PHE A 145 8.71 -9.61 -8.58
C PHE A 145 7.20 -9.47 -8.39
N PRO A 146 6.54 -8.58 -9.15
CA PRO A 146 5.11 -8.34 -9.00
C PRO A 146 4.33 -9.34 -9.85
N ARG A 147 3.31 -9.96 -9.25
CA ARG A 147 2.36 -10.80 -9.96
C ARG A 147 0.94 -10.41 -9.55
N LEU A 148 0.06 -10.23 -10.53
CA LEU A 148 -1.34 -9.96 -10.22
C LEU A 148 -2.03 -11.23 -9.74
N LYS A 149 -2.55 -11.22 -8.52
CA LYS A 149 -3.44 -12.30 -8.02
C LYS A 149 -4.84 -12.12 -8.59
N ASN A 150 -5.29 -10.88 -8.66
CA ASN A 150 -6.55 -10.46 -9.28
C ASN A 150 -6.45 -8.96 -9.64
N HIS A 151 -7.57 -8.31 -9.92
CA HIS A 151 -7.59 -6.90 -10.33
C HIS A 151 -7.16 -5.92 -9.23
N SER A 152 -7.26 -6.27 -7.94
CA SER A 152 -7.00 -5.36 -6.81
C SER A 152 -5.89 -5.81 -5.85
N ILE A 153 -5.28 -6.98 -6.11
CA ILE A 153 -4.26 -7.56 -5.24
C ILE A 153 -3.01 -7.90 -6.05
N ILE A 154 -1.89 -7.35 -5.60
CA ILE A 154 -0.55 -7.65 -6.11
C ILE A 154 0.13 -8.63 -5.16
N GLU A 155 0.59 -9.75 -5.68
CA GLU A 155 1.58 -10.59 -5.01
C GLU A 155 2.96 -10.02 -5.31
N LEU A 156 3.62 -9.48 -4.30
CA LEU A 156 4.98 -9.01 -4.42
C LEU A 156 5.91 -10.01 -3.76
N TYR A 157 6.73 -10.67 -4.58
CA TYR A 157 7.78 -11.55 -4.10
C TYR A 157 9.07 -10.75 -4.00
N GLY A 158 9.75 -10.80 -2.86
CA GLY A 158 11.02 -10.10 -2.66
C GLY A 158 12.05 -11.03 -2.03
N GLY A 159 13.32 -10.78 -2.33
CA GLY A 159 14.44 -11.49 -1.73
C GLY A 159 15.71 -10.65 -1.85
N PHE A 160 16.66 -10.88 -0.96
CA PHE A 160 18.00 -10.32 -1.10
C PHE A 160 18.79 -11.10 -2.16
N ASN A 161 19.72 -10.42 -2.82
CA ASN A 161 20.46 -10.92 -3.97
C ASN A 161 20.88 -12.41 -3.85
N ASN A 162 20.44 -13.20 -4.82
CA ASN A 162 20.75 -14.63 -5.02
C ASN A 162 20.08 -15.64 -4.09
N ASP A 163 19.20 -15.24 -3.17
CA ASP A 163 18.40 -16.21 -2.42
C ASP A 163 17.21 -16.70 -3.25
N GLU A 164 17.09 -18.02 -3.42
CA GLU A 164 15.90 -18.65 -4.02
C GLU A 164 14.66 -18.55 -3.10
N LYS A 165 14.88 -18.28 -1.81
CA LYS A 165 13.80 -18.14 -0.84
C LYS A 165 13.24 -16.71 -0.93
N LEU A 166 12.10 -16.60 -1.58
CA LEU A 166 11.36 -15.34 -1.69
C LEU A 166 10.36 -15.20 -0.56
N ASP A 167 10.38 -14.04 0.09
CA ASP A 167 9.28 -13.61 0.94
C ASP A 167 8.16 -13.07 0.05
N LYS A 168 6.93 -13.47 0.36
CA LYS A 168 5.74 -13.07 -0.37
C LYS A 168 4.91 -12.11 0.47
N LYS A 169 4.62 -10.95 -0.11
CA LYS A 169 3.64 -9.99 0.43
C LYS A 169 2.43 -9.93 -0.50
N LEU A 170 1.24 -9.83 0.08
CA LEU A 170 0.03 -9.46 -0.65
C LEU A 170 -0.16 -7.97 -0.43
N LEU A 171 -0.23 -7.18 -1.50
CA LEU A 171 -0.45 -5.74 -1.43
C LEU A 171 -1.83 -5.39 -1.97
N THR A 172 -2.47 -4.41 -1.34
CA THR A 172 -3.74 -3.80 -1.75
C THR A 172 -3.64 -2.29 -1.64
N TYR A 173 -4.43 -1.56 -2.41
CA TYR A 173 -4.43 -0.10 -2.37
C TYR A 173 -5.38 0.43 -1.27
N LYS A 174 -4.81 1.09 -0.25
CA LYS A 174 -5.52 1.71 0.88
C LYS A 174 -4.71 2.90 1.41
N PHE A 175 -5.38 3.84 2.08
CA PHE A 175 -4.72 5.01 2.67
C PHE A 175 -3.89 5.82 1.66
N ASN A 176 -4.37 5.88 0.42
CA ASN A 176 -3.73 6.54 -0.73
C ASN A 176 -2.39 5.92 -1.18
N ASP A 177 -2.07 4.68 -0.77
CA ASP A 177 -0.89 3.94 -1.22
C ASP A 177 -1.11 2.41 -1.20
N PHE A 178 -0.09 1.64 -1.56
CA PHE A 178 -0.09 0.19 -1.41
C PHE A 178 0.38 -0.21 -0.01
N VAL A 179 -0.39 -1.11 0.62
CA VAL A 179 -0.12 -1.64 1.96
C VAL A 179 -0.28 -3.16 1.94
N GLU A 180 0.37 -3.84 2.89
CA GLU A 180 0.10 -5.25 3.13
C GLU A 180 -1.39 -5.52 3.34
N LEU A 181 -1.92 -6.53 2.68
CA LEU A 181 -3.30 -6.97 2.83
C LEU A 181 -3.50 -7.54 4.24
N ASN A 182 -4.31 -6.88 5.04
CA ASN A 182 -4.78 -7.38 6.32
C ASN A 182 -6.31 -7.55 6.29
N GLU A 183 -6.77 -8.81 6.24
CA GLU A 183 -8.19 -9.14 6.27
C GLU A 183 -8.75 -9.22 7.71
N ASN A 184 -7.87 -9.39 8.71
CA ASN A 184 -8.24 -9.61 10.12
C ASN A 184 -7.79 -8.43 10.98
N ARG A 185 -8.44 -7.28 10.78
CA ARG A 185 -8.17 -6.06 11.58
C ARG A 185 -8.48 -6.32 13.05
N ILE A 186 -7.50 -6.03 13.91
CA ILE A 186 -7.69 -5.98 15.36
C ILE A 186 -7.77 -4.52 15.76
N GLU A 187 -8.83 -4.14 16.47
CA GLU A 187 -9.00 -2.77 16.95
C GLU A 187 -8.43 -2.62 18.35
N HIS A 188 -7.38 -1.81 18.47
CA HIS A 188 -6.79 -1.41 19.74
C HIS A 188 -7.24 0.00 20.14
N GLN A 189 -7.34 0.22 21.45
CA GLN A 189 -7.58 1.53 22.03
C GLN A 189 -6.25 2.26 22.20
N ILE A 190 -5.86 3.03 21.20
CA ILE A 190 -4.61 3.81 21.20
C ILE A 190 -4.83 5.11 21.96
N THR A 191 -3.99 5.36 22.96
CA THR A 191 -4.08 6.54 23.83
C THR A 191 -3.02 7.60 23.51
N GLN A 192 -1.87 7.17 22.97
CA GLN A 192 -0.75 8.05 22.65
C GLN A 192 0.14 7.45 21.56
N ILE A 193 0.62 8.30 20.66
CA ILE A 193 1.62 7.98 19.64
C ILE A 193 2.80 8.93 19.84
N GLU A 194 3.98 8.37 20.06
CA GLU A 194 5.24 9.12 20.07
C GLU A 194 6.04 8.74 18.82
N PHE A 195 6.55 9.74 18.13
CA PHE A 195 7.37 9.53 16.95
C PHE A 195 8.57 10.45 16.96
N GLU A 196 9.77 9.89 16.87
CA GLU A 196 11.04 10.62 16.88
C GLU A 196 11.88 10.23 15.68
N THR A 197 12.61 11.20 15.13
CA THR A 197 13.53 10.98 14.03
C THR A 197 14.95 11.45 14.39
N SER A 198 15.98 10.76 13.88
CA SER A 198 17.39 11.16 14.02
C SER A 198 17.85 12.04 12.85
N GLY A 199 19.08 12.53 12.88
CA GLY A 199 19.73 13.10 11.68
C GLY A 199 20.09 12.02 10.64
N CYS A 200 20.52 12.48 9.47
CA CYS A 200 21.11 11.71 8.37
C CYS A 200 22.27 12.53 7.76
N PHE A 201 22.97 12.00 6.76
CA PHE A 201 23.84 12.82 5.92
C PHE A 201 23.03 13.73 5.00
N GLY A 202 22.90 14.99 5.38
CA GLY A 202 22.13 16.00 4.65
C GLY A 202 21.15 16.74 5.54
N THR A 203 19.96 17.03 5.01
CA THR A 203 18.92 17.84 5.68
C THR A 203 17.67 17.02 5.97
N CYS A 204 17.82 15.90 6.67
CA CYS A 204 16.66 15.14 7.15
C CYS A 204 16.03 15.83 8.37
N PRO A 205 14.70 16.03 8.41
CA PRO A 205 14.02 16.64 9.54
C PRO A 205 14.22 15.84 10.81
N VAL A 206 14.78 16.49 11.84
CA VAL A 206 14.98 15.91 13.18
C VAL A 206 13.92 16.48 14.10
N PHE A 207 13.08 15.62 14.68
CA PHE A 207 11.99 16.08 15.53
C PHE A 207 11.44 15.01 16.46
N LYS A 208 10.57 15.42 17.38
CA LYS A 208 9.70 14.55 18.15
C LYS A 208 8.24 15.01 18.06
N LEU A 209 7.33 14.07 17.87
CA LEU A 209 5.88 14.26 17.95
C LEU A 209 5.34 13.44 19.11
N THR A 210 4.50 14.07 19.93
CA THR A 210 3.69 13.39 20.94
C THR A 210 2.23 13.70 20.64
N LEU A 211 1.50 12.70 20.15
CA LEU A 211 0.09 12.81 19.78
C LEU A 211 -0.76 12.10 20.82
N LEU A 212 -1.67 12.82 21.46
CA LEU A 212 -2.54 12.27 22.51
C LEU A 212 -3.96 12.05 21.99
N GLN A 213 -4.65 11.06 22.53
CA GLN A 213 -6.07 10.80 22.22
C GLN A 213 -6.99 11.97 22.57
N ASN A 214 -6.63 12.76 23.59
CA ASN A 214 -7.33 14.01 23.92
C ASN A 214 -6.98 15.18 22.97
N LYS A 215 -6.14 14.92 21.96
CA LYS A 215 -5.67 15.80 20.88
C LYS A 215 -4.75 16.93 21.30
N LYS A 216 -4.40 17.05 22.59
CA LYS A 216 -3.41 18.03 23.04
C LYS A 216 -2.03 17.49 22.70
N SER A 217 -1.55 17.86 21.53
CA SER A 217 -0.36 17.27 20.94
C SER A 217 0.82 18.24 20.97
N GLU A 218 2.02 17.67 21.05
CA GLU A 218 3.28 18.40 21.11
C GLU A 218 4.14 18.06 19.89
N PHE A 219 4.81 19.07 19.36
CA PHE A 219 5.80 18.94 18.31
C PHE A 219 7.08 19.66 18.73
N LYS A 220 8.16 18.89 18.86
CA LYS A 220 9.48 19.40 19.15
C LYS A 220 10.31 19.35 17.87
N ALA A 221 10.37 20.48 17.19
CA ALA A 221 11.16 20.69 15.99
C ALA A 221 12.61 20.96 16.42
N LEU A 222 13.55 20.10 16.01
CA LEU A 222 14.97 20.18 16.42
C LEU A 222 15.87 20.71 15.30
N ALA A 223 15.74 20.19 14.08
CA ALA A 223 16.51 20.63 12.92
C ALA A 223 15.80 20.29 11.60
N TYR A 224 15.97 21.13 10.58
CA TYR A 224 15.50 20.91 9.20
C TYR A 224 13.98 20.62 9.06
N ASN A 225 13.13 21.17 9.93
CA ASN A 225 11.70 20.89 9.88
C ASN A 225 10.91 21.79 8.92
N PHE A 226 11.36 23.03 8.72
CA PHE A 226 10.60 24.07 8.04
C PHE A 226 11.30 24.67 6.81
N ASN A 227 12.63 24.59 6.74
CA ASN A 227 13.41 25.10 5.61
C ASN A 227 13.73 23.96 4.62
N ASP A 228 13.15 24.03 3.43
CA ASP A 228 13.52 23.15 2.31
C ASP A 228 14.83 23.62 1.61
N GLU A 229 15.34 24.82 1.94
CA GLU A 229 16.60 25.36 1.41
C GLU A 229 17.80 25.00 2.30
N LEU A 230 18.75 24.27 1.72
CA LEU A 230 19.96 23.65 2.32
C LEU A 230 20.91 24.56 3.13
N ARG A 231 20.63 25.85 3.30
CA ARG A 231 21.66 26.85 3.71
C ARG A 231 21.26 27.96 4.67
N ILE A 232 20.02 28.04 5.13
CA ILE A 232 19.63 29.10 6.08
C ILE A 232 19.46 28.49 7.47
N ASN A 233 20.30 28.94 8.40
CA ASN A 233 20.28 28.59 9.83
C ASN A 233 18.83 28.50 10.33
N SER A 234 18.37 27.28 10.63
CA SER A 234 16.99 26.94 11.01
C SER A 234 16.56 27.46 12.38
N ASN A 235 17.42 28.20 13.09
CA ASN A 235 17.26 28.39 14.53
C ASN A 235 16.00 29.17 14.94
N ASP A 236 15.46 30.04 14.09
CA ASP A 236 14.32 30.89 14.49
C ASP A 236 12.97 30.17 14.36
N GLU A 237 12.88 29.13 13.52
CA GLU A 237 11.64 28.37 13.32
C GLU A 237 11.59 27.12 14.19
N GLU A 238 12.71 26.45 14.46
CA GLU A 238 12.75 25.29 15.37
C GLU A 238 12.32 25.66 16.81
N GLY A 239 11.84 24.67 17.57
CA GLY A 239 11.33 24.89 18.92
C GLY A 239 10.27 23.89 19.37
N ASN A 240 9.60 24.22 20.47
CA ASN A 240 8.49 23.43 20.99
C ASN A 240 7.17 24.08 20.58
N PHE A 241 6.25 23.26 20.09
CA PHE A 241 4.95 23.68 19.60
C PHE A 241 3.85 22.84 20.23
N LEU A 242 2.69 23.47 20.44
CA LEU A 242 1.47 22.82 20.87
C LEU A 242 0.37 23.03 19.84
N THR A 243 -0.52 22.04 19.73
CA THR A 243 -1.75 22.19 18.94
C THR A 243 -2.89 21.35 19.53
N ILE A 244 -4.09 21.58 19.01
CA ILE A 244 -5.21 20.65 19.12
C ILE A 244 -5.27 19.90 17.80
N LEU A 245 -4.82 18.65 17.78
CA LEU A 245 -4.79 17.83 16.58
C LEU A 245 -6.19 17.72 15.98
N ARG A 246 -6.30 17.92 14.67
CA ARG A 246 -7.55 17.72 13.93
C ARG A 246 -8.05 16.29 14.11
N GLN A 247 -9.37 16.13 14.29
CA GLN A 247 -9.97 14.83 14.59
C GLN A 247 -9.75 13.83 13.45
N GLU A 248 -9.79 14.33 12.22
CA GLU A 248 -9.64 13.57 10.99
C GLU A 248 -8.25 12.93 10.94
N ASN A 249 -7.20 13.70 11.25
CA ASN A 249 -5.83 13.19 11.28
C ASN A 249 -5.60 12.17 12.40
N TRP A 250 -6.20 12.39 13.58
CA TRP A 250 -6.14 11.36 14.63
C TRP A 250 -6.80 10.06 14.17
N ASN A 251 -8.01 10.14 13.61
CA ASN A 251 -8.73 8.96 13.13
C ASN A 251 -7.96 8.21 12.05
N GLU A 252 -7.37 8.94 11.09
CA GLU A 252 -6.56 8.34 10.02
C GLU A 252 -5.37 7.55 10.59
N LEU A 253 -4.65 8.10 11.58
CA LEU A 253 -3.56 7.38 12.26
C LEU A 253 -4.05 6.12 12.96
N ILE A 254 -5.18 6.18 13.67
CA ILE A 254 -5.77 5.01 14.34
C ILE A 254 -6.19 3.96 13.31
N ASP A 255 -6.73 4.39 12.17
CA ASP A 255 -7.16 3.50 11.13
C ASP A 255 -5.99 2.75 10.48
N ILE A 256 -4.90 3.47 10.18
CA ILE A 256 -3.66 2.88 9.68
C ILE A 256 -3.09 1.91 10.72
N LEU A 257 -2.90 2.35 11.97
CA LEU A 257 -2.30 1.52 13.02
C LEU A 257 -3.05 0.19 13.22
N ASN A 258 -4.36 0.26 13.44
CA ASN A 258 -5.17 -0.95 13.61
C ASN A 258 -5.22 -1.82 12.34
N TYR A 259 -5.05 -1.23 11.15
CA TYR A 259 -4.98 -1.98 9.91
C TYR A 259 -3.63 -2.70 9.73
N ILE A 260 -2.50 -2.09 10.09
CA ILE A 260 -1.16 -2.68 9.87
C ILE A 260 -0.76 -3.72 10.93
N ASP A 261 -1.65 -4.03 11.88
CA ASP A 261 -1.41 -4.99 12.96
C ASP A 261 -0.11 -4.70 13.73
N PHE A 262 0.02 -3.44 14.17
CA PHE A 262 1.26 -2.92 14.74
C PHE A 262 1.80 -3.71 15.94
N GLU A 263 0.94 -4.41 16.70
CA GLU A 263 1.33 -5.23 17.85
C GLU A 263 2.32 -6.34 17.41
N ASN A 264 2.10 -6.91 16.22
CA ASN A 264 2.86 -8.05 15.69
C ASN A 264 4.02 -7.68 14.75
N LEU A 265 4.22 -6.40 14.44
CA LEU A 265 5.37 -5.96 13.66
C LEU A 265 6.69 -6.22 14.39
N GLU A 266 7.78 -6.42 13.66
CA GLU A 266 9.12 -6.50 14.26
C GLU A 266 9.47 -5.20 15.01
N GLU A 267 10.24 -5.32 16.07
CA GLU A 267 10.67 -4.17 16.88
C GLU A 267 11.81 -3.38 16.24
N ASN A 268 12.54 -3.98 15.30
CA ASN A 268 13.72 -3.37 14.68
C ASN A 268 13.77 -3.67 13.17
N TYR A 269 13.83 -2.60 12.39
CA TYR A 269 14.14 -2.63 10.95
C TYR A 269 15.42 -1.82 10.70
N ALA A 270 16.21 -2.26 9.73
CA ALA A 270 17.43 -1.56 9.38
C ALA A 270 17.89 -1.90 7.96
N VAL A 271 18.28 -0.86 7.22
CA VAL A 271 19.17 -0.99 6.06
C VAL A 271 20.58 -1.38 6.52
N ASN A 272 21.42 -1.89 5.60
CA ASN A 272 22.76 -2.38 5.91
C ASN A 272 23.89 -1.37 5.59
N TRP A 273 23.57 -0.18 5.08
CA TRP A 273 24.52 0.92 4.87
C TRP A 273 24.48 1.93 6.04
N THR A 274 25.27 3.00 5.96
CA THR A 274 25.35 4.07 6.97
C THR A 274 24.68 5.35 6.49
N ASP A 275 24.62 6.37 7.35
CA ASP A 275 24.23 7.75 7.03
C ASP A 275 22.74 8.03 6.80
N ASP A 276 21.87 7.02 6.95
CA ASP A 276 20.41 7.18 6.91
C ASP A 276 19.79 7.69 8.21
N GLN A 277 18.55 8.16 8.11
CA GLN A 277 17.73 8.57 9.24
C GLN A 277 17.15 7.36 9.99
N THR A 278 17.06 7.46 11.32
CA THR A 278 16.31 6.52 12.17
C THR A 278 14.95 7.11 12.52
N ALA A 279 13.89 6.33 12.44
CA ALA A 279 12.62 6.57 13.11
C ALA A 279 12.50 5.71 14.37
N ILE A 280 11.92 6.27 15.43
CA ILE A 280 11.51 5.56 16.64
C ILE A 280 10.02 5.87 16.85
N LEU A 281 9.19 4.84 16.75
CA LEU A 281 7.74 4.91 16.96
C LEU A 281 7.40 4.19 18.26
N LYS A 282 6.72 4.88 19.19
CA LYS A 282 6.11 4.26 20.38
C LYS A 282 4.61 4.45 20.37
N ILE A 283 3.88 3.36 20.53
CA ILE A 283 2.42 3.34 20.53
C ILE A 283 1.97 2.86 21.90
N HIS A 284 1.23 3.71 22.61
CA HIS A 284 0.59 3.36 23.88
C HIS A 284 -0.86 2.96 23.58
N TYR A 285 -1.24 1.75 23.98
CA TYR A 285 -2.53 1.17 23.66
C TYR A 285 -3.03 0.30 24.81
N ASP A 286 -4.32 -0.06 24.76
CA ASP A 286 -4.97 -1.07 25.62
C ASP A 286 -4.49 -1.11 27.07
N ASN A 287 -4.98 -0.19 27.89
CA ASN A 287 -4.71 -0.15 29.34
C ASN A 287 -3.21 -0.07 29.69
N GLY A 288 -2.41 0.64 28.88
CA GLY A 288 -1.02 0.98 29.19
C GLY A 288 0.03 0.04 28.59
N LYS A 289 -0.35 -0.82 27.64
CA LYS A 289 0.64 -1.52 26.80
C LYS A 289 1.41 -0.52 25.94
N ILE A 290 2.66 -0.87 25.63
CA ILE A 290 3.54 -0.07 24.77
C ILE A 290 4.16 -0.98 23.72
N LYS A 291 4.07 -0.57 22.45
CA LYS A 291 4.84 -1.13 21.34
C LYS A 291 5.87 -0.11 20.91
N GLU A 292 7.13 -0.50 20.82
CA GLU A 292 8.22 0.34 20.33
C GLU A 292 8.81 -0.30 19.08
N ILE A 293 8.98 0.50 18.02
CA ILE A 293 9.57 0.08 16.74
C ILE A 293 10.65 1.07 16.38
N ARG A 294 11.86 0.58 16.14
CA ARG A 294 12.99 1.34 15.63
C ARG A 294 13.23 0.97 14.16
N ASP A 295 13.29 1.95 13.28
CA ASP A 295 13.48 1.73 11.85
C ASP A 295 14.60 2.63 11.32
N TYR A 296 15.74 2.02 10.99
CA TYR A 296 16.89 2.69 10.40
C TYR A 296 16.85 2.61 8.87
N GLY A 297 16.78 3.77 8.20
CA GLY A 297 16.55 3.86 6.75
C GLY A 297 15.07 3.95 6.37
N LEU A 298 14.15 3.92 7.35
CA LEU A 298 12.70 3.97 7.13
C LEU A 298 12.23 2.87 6.15
N ILE A 299 12.83 1.67 6.29
CA ILE A 299 12.72 0.55 5.34
C ILE A 299 11.70 -0.50 5.77
N GLY A 300 10.95 -0.25 6.84
CA GLY A 300 9.96 -1.16 7.38
C GLY A 300 8.86 -1.55 6.38
N THR A 301 7.80 -2.14 6.91
CA THR A 301 6.63 -2.55 6.10
C THR A 301 6.04 -1.40 5.27
N TYR A 302 5.30 -1.72 4.21
CA TYR A 302 4.59 -0.70 3.44
C TYR A 302 3.63 0.09 4.34
N GLY A 303 2.97 -0.60 5.27
CA GLY A 303 2.13 0.01 6.29
C GLY A 303 2.86 1.02 7.19
N LEU A 304 4.10 0.73 7.60
CA LEU A 304 4.92 1.66 8.37
C LEU A 304 5.32 2.89 7.52
N SER A 305 5.66 2.71 6.25
CA SER A 305 5.95 3.82 5.34
C SER A 305 4.79 4.81 5.27
N ILE A 306 3.57 4.31 5.05
CA ILE A 306 2.35 5.13 5.02
C ILE A 306 2.16 5.88 6.35
N LEU A 307 2.32 5.18 7.47
CA LEU A 307 2.19 5.81 8.79
C LEU A 307 3.22 6.92 9.00
N TYR A 308 4.48 6.69 8.61
CA TYR A 308 5.55 7.67 8.73
C TYR A 308 5.28 8.89 7.87
N ASP A 309 4.85 8.71 6.61
CA ASP A 309 4.49 9.84 5.74
C ASP A 309 3.41 10.71 6.40
N LYS A 310 2.37 10.09 6.98
CA LYS A 310 1.31 10.82 7.70
C LYS A 310 1.83 11.56 8.93
N LEU A 311 2.73 10.95 9.69
CA LEU A 311 3.37 11.62 10.84
C LEU A 311 4.25 12.79 10.39
N TYR A 312 4.95 12.67 9.26
CA TYR A 312 5.71 13.78 8.66
C TYR A 312 4.78 14.91 8.20
N GLU A 313 3.66 14.60 7.57
CA GLU A 313 2.66 15.59 7.14
C GLU A 313 2.05 16.35 8.33
N ILE A 314 1.78 15.67 9.45
CA ILE A 314 1.23 16.26 10.68
C ILE A 314 2.08 17.42 11.20
N ARG A 315 3.40 17.40 11.00
CA ARG A 315 4.27 18.54 11.38
C ARG A 315 3.94 19.82 10.63
N LYS A 316 3.48 19.70 9.38
CA LYS A 316 3.26 20.85 8.47
C LYS A 316 1.77 21.22 8.32
N ASN A 317 0.84 20.31 8.62
CA ASN A 317 -0.58 20.49 8.30
C ASN A 317 -1.49 20.79 9.51
N GLN A 318 -0.94 21.10 10.68
CA GLN A 318 -1.68 21.55 11.86
C GLN A 318 -1.42 23.02 12.18
N ASP A 319 -2.32 23.61 12.97
CA ASP A 319 -2.20 24.97 13.50
C ASP A 319 -1.28 24.97 14.74
N TRP A 320 0.00 24.70 14.52
CA TRP A 320 1.03 24.65 15.55
C TRP A 320 1.31 26.03 16.15
N LYS A 321 1.24 26.14 17.48
CA LYS A 321 1.56 27.36 18.22
C LYS A 321 2.87 27.18 18.97
N LYS A 322 3.86 28.00 18.64
CA LYS A 322 5.16 28.02 19.33
C LYS A 322 4.96 28.44 20.79
N LEU A 323 5.64 27.75 21.70
CA LEU A 323 5.63 28.03 23.14
C LEU A 323 6.47 29.26 23.52
#